data_AF-A0A3A0G076-F1
#
_entry.id   AF-A0A3A0G076-F1
#
_cell.length_a   1.000
_cell.length_b   1.000
_cell.length_c   1.000
_cell.angle_alpha   90.00
_cell.angle_beta   90.00
_cell.angle_gamma   90.00
#
_symmetry.space_group_name_H-M   'P 1'
#
loop_
_entity.id
_entity.type
_entity.pdbx_description
1 polymer ?
#
loop_
_entity_poly.entity_id
_entity_poly.type
_entity_poly.pdbx_seq_one_letter_code
_entity_poly.pdbx_strand_id
1 'polypeptide(L)'
;MVDPLEREADDAPRRRFLLEETGFDEVPPKYRRFYRRWQGASDRLGPNEAICPVCKVVIRSTRELREGDRVYCMPCMSRLVLVRAGDGALEARVAY
;
A
#
# COMPACT_ATOMS: atom_id res chain seq x y z
N MET A 1 -14.75 -12.29 -31.55
CA MET A 1 -15.09 -12.73 -30.18
C MET A 1 -14.15 -11.95 -29.29
N VAL A 2 -14.63 -10.86 -28.67
CA VAL A 2 -13.80 -9.96 -27.84
C VAL A 2 -13.77 -10.55 -26.44
N ASP A 3 -12.58 -10.77 -25.90
CA ASP A 3 -12.32 -11.35 -24.58
C ASP A 3 -12.87 -10.44 -23.46
N PRO A 4 -13.86 -10.90 -22.65
CA PRO A 4 -14.51 -10.09 -21.61
C PRO A 4 -13.65 -9.87 -20.34
N LEU A 5 -12.33 -10.06 -20.42
CA LEU A 5 -11.38 -9.85 -19.31
C LEU A 5 -10.68 -8.48 -19.36
N GLU A 6 -10.91 -7.68 -20.39
CA GLU A 6 -10.54 -6.26 -20.43
C GLU A 6 -11.53 -5.41 -19.62
N ARG A 7 -11.81 -5.78 -18.36
CA ARG A 7 -12.41 -4.84 -17.41
C ARG A 7 -11.38 -3.75 -17.15
N GLU A 8 -11.51 -2.66 -17.90
CA GLU A 8 -10.92 -1.33 -17.73
C GLU A 8 -10.22 -1.16 -16.38
N ALA A 9 -8.98 -1.61 -16.31
CA ALA A 9 -8.06 -1.18 -15.28
C ALA A 9 -7.63 0.23 -15.70
N ASP A 10 -8.48 1.22 -15.45
CA ASP A 10 -8.28 2.66 -15.62
C ASP A 10 -6.81 3.00 -15.95
N ASP A 11 -6.49 3.11 -17.25
CA ASP A 11 -5.11 3.25 -17.76
C ASP A 11 -4.54 4.66 -17.51
N ALA A 12 -5.15 5.44 -16.59
CA ALA A 12 -4.57 6.69 -16.16
C ALA A 12 -3.20 6.40 -15.51
N PRO A 13 -2.11 7.05 -15.97
CA PRO A 13 -0.77 6.77 -15.46
C PRO A 13 -0.74 7.04 -13.96
N ARG A 14 -0.51 5.98 -13.17
CA ARG A 14 -0.40 6.07 -11.71
C ARG A 14 0.61 7.15 -11.34
N ARG A 15 0.22 8.07 -10.44
CA ARG A 15 1.14 9.09 -9.93
C ARG A 15 2.34 8.43 -9.29
N ARG A 16 3.54 8.92 -9.64
CA ARG A 16 4.79 8.47 -9.04
C ARG A 16 5.12 9.36 -7.84
N PHE A 17 5.51 8.74 -6.75
CA PHE A 17 5.88 9.40 -5.51
C PHE A 17 7.36 9.14 -5.21
N LEU A 18 8.08 10.20 -4.86
CA LEU A 18 9.44 10.09 -4.33
C LEU A 18 9.35 9.64 -2.87
N LEU A 19 10.02 8.54 -2.55
CA LEU A 19 10.06 7.96 -1.20
C LEU A 19 11.40 8.28 -0.55
N GLU A 20 11.38 9.09 0.51
CA GLU A 20 12.56 9.38 1.34
C GLU A 20 12.73 8.31 2.42
N GLU A 21 13.95 7.98 2.83
CA GLU A 21 14.16 6.99 3.89
C GLU A 21 13.63 7.49 5.24
N THR A 22 12.73 6.72 5.83
CA THR A 22 12.04 7.04 7.09
C THR A 22 12.68 6.40 8.32
N GLY A 23 13.88 5.79 8.18
CA GLY A 23 14.62 5.21 9.31
C GLY A 23 14.02 3.92 9.89
N PHE A 24 13.40 3.09 9.06
CA PHE A 24 12.83 1.81 9.52
C PHE A 24 13.90 0.71 9.52
N ASP A 25 14.59 0.48 10.65
CA ASP A 25 15.74 -0.43 10.72
C ASP A 25 15.40 -1.94 10.68
N GLU A 26 14.15 -2.32 10.90
CA GLU A 26 13.66 -3.71 10.90
C GLU A 26 13.64 -4.37 9.50
N VAL A 27 13.82 -3.60 8.42
CA VAL A 27 13.84 -4.12 7.04
C VAL A 27 15.19 -3.81 6.38
N PRO A 28 15.70 -4.67 5.46
CA PRO A 28 16.94 -4.38 4.75
C PRO A 28 16.97 -2.98 4.12
N PRO A 29 18.15 -2.33 4.01
CA PRO A 29 18.31 -0.94 3.58
C PRO A 29 17.59 -0.62 2.27
N LYS A 30 17.62 -1.56 1.31
CA LYS A 30 16.92 -1.45 0.01
C LYS A 30 15.41 -1.18 0.13
N TYR A 31 14.81 -1.63 1.23
CA TYR A 31 13.36 -1.59 1.44
C TYR A 31 12.89 -0.58 2.47
N ARG A 32 13.79 0.06 3.24
CA ARG A 32 13.43 0.98 4.33
C ARG A 32 12.54 2.13 3.87
N ARG A 33 12.80 2.67 2.69
CA ARG A 33 11.95 3.69 2.05
C ARG A 33 10.50 3.26 1.79
N PHE A 34 10.19 1.97 1.77
CA PHE A 34 8.81 1.51 1.59
C PHE A 34 8.08 1.30 2.92
N TYR A 35 8.74 1.50 4.06
CA TYR A 35 8.15 1.28 5.37
C TYR A 35 8.32 2.50 6.27
N ARG A 36 7.24 2.95 6.89
CA ARG A 36 7.29 3.92 7.99
C ARG A 36 6.43 3.44 9.14
N ARG A 37 6.78 3.87 10.36
CA ARG A 37 5.98 3.57 11.54
C ARG A 37 4.65 4.35 11.48
N TRP A 38 3.54 3.67 11.77
CA TRP A 38 2.26 4.32 11.98
C TRP A 38 2.39 5.25 13.21
N GLN A 39 2.10 6.56 13.10
CA GLN A 39 2.20 7.50 14.24
C GLN A 39 0.94 7.69 15.10
N GLY A 40 -0.26 7.36 14.62
CA GLY A 40 -1.47 7.20 15.43
C GLY A 40 -2.73 7.54 14.64
N ALA A 41 -3.88 7.70 15.29
CA ALA A 41 -5.14 8.04 14.60
C ALA A 41 -5.10 9.37 13.81
N SER A 42 -4.13 10.25 14.09
CA SER A 42 -3.89 11.49 13.34
C SER A 42 -3.02 11.31 12.09
N ASP A 43 -2.51 10.11 11.84
CA ASP A 43 -1.65 9.80 10.72
C ASP A 43 -2.50 9.68 9.43
N ARG A 44 -2.46 10.72 8.59
CA ARG A 44 -3.19 10.74 7.32
C ARG A 44 -2.43 9.93 6.29
N LEU A 45 -3.04 8.83 5.84
CA LEU A 45 -2.51 8.04 4.74
C LEU A 45 -2.59 8.81 3.42
N GLY A 46 -1.45 8.91 2.75
CA GLY A 46 -1.41 9.31 1.36
C GLY A 46 -2.05 8.26 0.42
N PRO A 47 -2.38 8.64 -0.83
CA PRO A 47 -2.91 7.73 -1.84
C PRO A 47 -1.90 6.65 -2.29
N ASN A 48 -0.65 6.73 -1.85
CA ASN A 48 0.41 5.75 -2.07
C ASN A 48 0.82 5.02 -0.80
N GLU A 49 0.03 5.15 0.26
CA GLU A 49 0.30 4.57 1.57
C GLU A 49 -0.84 3.66 1.99
N ALA A 50 -0.49 2.56 2.65
CA ALA A 50 -1.44 1.60 3.17
C ALA A 50 -0.94 1.03 4.48
N ILE A 51 -1.83 0.77 5.42
CA ILE A 51 -1.43 0.12 6.66
C ILE A 51 -1.56 -1.39 6.57
N CYS A 52 -0.55 -2.09 7.08
CA CYS A 52 -0.71 -3.49 7.45
C CYS A 52 -1.54 -3.67 8.75
N PRO A 53 -2.70 -4.35 8.71
CA PRO A 53 -3.52 -4.59 9.90
C PRO A 53 -2.86 -5.52 10.93
N VAL A 54 -1.82 -6.27 10.52
CA VAL A 54 -1.12 -7.24 11.38
C VAL A 54 -0.05 -6.57 12.24
N CYS A 55 0.94 -5.94 11.61
CA CYS A 55 2.07 -5.33 12.31
C CYS A 55 1.93 -3.81 12.50
N LYS A 56 0.84 -3.20 12.02
CA LYS A 56 0.57 -1.75 12.12
C LYS A 56 1.70 -0.87 11.55
N VAL A 57 2.42 -1.37 10.54
CA VAL A 57 3.37 -0.58 9.76
C VAL A 57 2.64 0.07 8.58
N VAL A 58 3.08 1.26 8.20
CA VAL A 58 2.63 1.90 6.96
C VAL A 58 3.56 1.46 5.84
N ILE A 59 2.98 0.79 4.85
CA ILE A 59 3.61 0.39 3.61
C ILE A 59 3.39 1.51 2.60
N ARG A 60 4.47 2.00 2.03
CA ARG A 60 4.46 3.04 1.00
C ARG A 60 4.84 2.42 -0.34
N SER A 61 4.29 2.99 -1.41
CA SER A 61 4.64 2.61 -2.77
C SER A 61 5.15 3.83 -3.53
N THR A 62 6.03 3.59 -4.50
CA THR A 62 6.47 4.62 -5.45
C THR A 62 5.37 4.97 -6.45
N ARG A 63 4.30 4.17 -6.50
CA ARG A 63 3.14 4.40 -7.35
C ARG A 63 1.91 4.57 -6.47
N GLU A 64 0.95 5.32 -6.99
CA GLU A 64 -0.40 5.36 -6.44
C GLU A 64 -0.97 3.95 -6.25
N LEU A 65 -1.51 3.73 -5.05
CA LEU A 65 -2.17 2.50 -4.64
C LEU A 65 -3.65 2.64 -4.93
N ARG A 66 -4.22 1.65 -5.63
CA ARG A 66 -5.64 1.61 -5.97
C ARG A 66 -6.30 0.41 -5.29
N GLU A 67 -7.62 0.46 -5.20
CA GLU A 67 -8.38 -0.69 -4.74
C GLU A 67 -8.12 -1.91 -5.63
N GLY A 68 -7.97 -3.08 -5.01
CA GLY A 68 -7.61 -4.32 -5.68
C GLY A 68 -6.10 -4.56 -5.85
N ASP A 69 -5.24 -3.56 -5.62
CA ASP A 69 -3.79 -3.77 -5.64
C ASP A 69 -3.36 -4.73 -4.52
N ARG A 70 -2.37 -5.57 -4.83
CA ARG A 70 -1.79 -6.53 -3.90
C ARG A 70 -0.46 -6.01 -3.38
N VAL A 71 -0.34 -5.93 -2.06
CA VAL A 71 0.87 -5.46 -1.38
C VAL A 71 1.39 -6.58 -0.49
N TYR A 72 2.70 -6.72 -0.42
CA TYR A 72 3.34 -7.67 0.48
C TYR A 72 4.01 -6.92 1.63
N CYS A 73 3.62 -7.27 2.85
CA CYS A 73 4.26 -6.77 4.05
C CYS A 73 5.48 -7.64 4.34
N MET A 74 6.70 -7.11 4.13
CA MET A 74 7.92 -7.83 4.50
C MET A 74 8.02 -8.13 6.00
N PRO A 75 7.74 -7.18 6.92
CA PRO A 75 7.90 -7.42 8.36
C PRO A 75 7.03 -8.56 8.91
N CYS A 76 5.83 -8.73 8.36
CA CYS A 76 4.84 -9.69 8.84
C CYS A 76 4.60 -10.85 7.86
N MET A 77 5.35 -10.88 6.75
CA MET A 77 5.20 -11.82 5.62
C MET A 77 3.77 -12.02 5.11
N SER A 78 2.88 -11.07 5.41
CA SER A 78 1.45 -11.20 5.10
C SER A 78 1.17 -10.60 3.72
N ARG A 79 0.34 -11.30 2.95
CA ARG A 79 -0.17 -10.81 1.68
C ARG A 79 -1.40 -9.95 1.95
N LEU A 80 -1.39 -8.73 1.46
CA LEU A 80 -2.43 -7.75 1.69
C LEU A 80 -3.07 -7.36 0.35
N VAL A 81 -4.37 -7.12 0.38
CA VAL A 81 -5.14 -6.53 -0.71
C VAL A 81 -5.65 -5.18 -0.23
N LEU A 82 -5.48 -4.19 -1.08
CA LEU A 82 -5.98 -2.85 -0.84
C LEU A 82 -7.47 -2.80 -1.12
N VAL A 83 -8.23 -2.35 -0.14
CA VAL A 83 -9.66 -2.15 -0.21
C VAL A 83 -9.98 -0.71 0.15
N ARG A 84 -11.03 -0.18 -0.47
CA ARG A 84 -11.54 1.13 -0.09
C ARG A 84 -12.41 0.98 1.16
N ALA A 85 -12.05 1.71 2.22
CA ALA A 85 -12.84 1.85 3.43
C ALA A 85 -14.17 2.55 3.13
N GLY A 86 -15.17 2.37 4.01
CA GLY A 86 -16.45 3.09 3.93
C GLY A 86 -16.29 4.62 3.98
N ASP A 87 -15.24 5.10 4.65
CA ASP A 87 -14.86 6.52 4.75
C ASP A 87 -14.06 7.04 3.53
N GLY A 88 -13.89 6.21 2.50
CA GLY A 88 -13.18 6.56 1.27
C GLY A 88 -11.65 6.45 1.34
N ALA A 89 -11.09 6.11 2.51
CA ALA A 89 -9.66 5.86 2.71
C ALA A 89 -9.20 4.50 2.13
N LEU A 90 -7.93 4.38 1.77
CA LEU A 90 -7.32 3.10 1.35
C LEU A 90 -6.85 2.32 2.58
N GLU A 91 -7.44 1.14 2.79
CA GLU A 91 -7.07 0.21 3.86
C GLU A 91 -6.49 -1.08 3.25
N ALA A 92 -5.53 -1.70 3.93
CA ALA A 92 -5.07 -3.03 3.52
C ALA A 92 -5.79 -4.10 4.35
N ARG A 93 -6.32 -5.12 3.69
CA ARG A 93 -6.87 -6.33 4.31
C ARG A 93 -5.98 -7.53 4.01
N VAL A 94 -5.91 -8.46 4.96
CA VAL A 94 -5.18 -9.72 4.76
C VAL A 94 -5.90 -10.54 3.69
N ALA A 95 -5.17 -10.92 2.65
CA ALA A 95 -5.63 -11.86 1.65
C ALA A 95 -5.35 -13.28 2.17
N TYR A 96 -6.41 -13.99 2.56
CA TYR A 96 -6.39 -15.41 2.90
C TYR A 96 -6.49 -16.27 1.64
#